data_AF-A0AAN9YN72-F1
#
_entry.id   AF-A0AAN9YN72-F1
#
_cell.length_a   1.000
_cell.length_b   1.000
_cell.length_c   1.000
_cell.angle_alpha   90.00
_cell.angle_beta   90.00
_cell.angle_gamma   90.00
#
_symmetry.space_group_name_H-M   'P 1'
#
loop_
_entity.id
_entity.type
_entity.pdbx_description
1 polymer ?
#
loop_
_entity_poly.entity_id
_entity_poly.type
_entity_poly.pdbx_seq_one_letter_code
_entity_poly.pdbx_strand_id
1 'polypeptide(L)'
;MAVEVEELILQPFRDVVERAKEAVDNAETGQEDEPEVARLMLKSARSLMKEGERALQRLQPLWDGRVAEYGRAFTEVMRSNDSILERQRTLEDLLYDLDDFVDIETFDAARFVEVQAASKAFALNLLETIKRMRIAEPTRSETSPAVYKKKHHEGQGQAPELCSASNAWGDGRASSPTIKS
;
A
#
# COMPACT_ATOMS: atom_id res chain seq x y z
N MET A 1 -10.24 6.68 14.79
CA MET A 1 -9.02 6.44 14.00
C MET A 1 -9.48 5.91 12.65
N ALA A 2 -9.07 6.50 11.53
CA ALA A 2 -9.41 5.95 10.23
C ALA A 2 -8.50 4.75 10.00
N VAL A 3 -9.05 3.53 9.97
CA VAL A 3 -8.28 2.37 9.56
C VAL A 3 -8.03 2.52 8.06
N GLU A 4 -6.77 2.42 7.66
CA GLU A 4 -6.38 2.46 6.25
C GLU A 4 -7.00 1.27 5.52
N VAL A 5 -7.53 1.49 4.31
CA VAL A 5 -8.20 0.41 3.54
C VAL A 5 -7.24 -0.73 3.23
N GLU A 6 -5.95 -0.39 3.08
CA GLU A 6 -4.88 -1.37 2.93
C GLU A 6 -4.85 -2.35 4.10
N GLU A 7 -4.87 -1.82 5.31
CA GLU A 7 -4.85 -2.63 6.52
C GLU A 7 -6.09 -3.52 6.55
N LEU A 8 -7.27 -2.96 6.29
CA LEU A 8 -8.50 -3.75 6.24
C LEU A 8 -8.41 -4.92 5.25
N ILE A 9 -7.81 -4.73 4.08
CA ILE A 9 -7.80 -5.75 3.02
C ILE A 9 -6.63 -6.74 3.18
N LEU A 10 -5.47 -6.29 3.65
CA LEU A 10 -4.26 -7.09 3.74
C LEU A 10 -4.07 -7.75 5.11
N GLN A 11 -4.69 -7.22 6.17
CA GLN A 11 -4.60 -7.76 7.53
C GLN A 11 -4.96 -9.25 7.62
N PRO A 12 -6.04 -9.75 6.97
CA PRO A 12 -6.38 -11.17 7.06
C PRO A 12 -5.25 -12.11 6.62
N PHE A 13 -4.40 -11.69 5.67
CA PHE A 13 -3.23 -12.51 5.28
C PHE A 13 -2.10 -12.46 6.29
N ARG A 14 -1.95 -11.35 7.02
CA ARG A 14 -1.00 -11.22 8.13
C ARG A 14 -1.43 -12.13 9.28
N ASP A 15 -2.73 -12.13 9.60
CA ASP A 15 -3.34 -13.00 10.61
C ASP A 15 -3.15 -14.48 10.25
N VAL A 16 -3.36 -14.87 8.99
CA VAL A 16 -3.05 -16.23 8.50
C VAL A 16 -1.60 -16.63 8.82
N VAL A 17 -0.64 -15.72 8.61
CA VAL A 17 0.78 -16.00 8.87
C VAL A 17 1.05 -16.07 10.37
N GLU A 18 0.43 -15.21 11.17
CA GLU A 18 0.58 -15.19 12.62
C GLU A 18 0.06 -16.46 13.28
N ARG A 19 -1.18 -16.85 12.99
CA ARG A 19 -1.78 -18.09 13.54
C ARG A 19 -1.06 -19.34 13.07
N ALA A 20 -0.57 -19.34 11.84
CA ALA A 20 0.25 -20.43 11.35
C ALA A 20 1.62 -20.52 12.05
N LYS A 21 2.20 -19.40 12.52
CA LYS A 21 3.43 -19.41 13.32
C LYS A 21 3.18 -19.94 14.73
N GLU A 22 2.11 -19.47 15.36
CA GLU A 22 1.68 -19.95 16.67
C GLU A 22 1.47 -21.47 16.65
N ALA A 23 0.79 -21.99 15.63
CA ALA A 23 0.62 -23.43 15.47
C ALA A 23 1.94 -24.19 15.22
N VAL A 24 2.95 -23.56 14.61
CA VAL A 24 4.29 -24.15 14.51
C VAL A 24 4.95 -24.21 15.88
N ASP A 25 4.93 -23.12 16.64
CA ASP A 25 5.56 -23.02 17.96
C ASP A 25 4.93 -24.02 18.95
N ASN A 26 3.60 -24.16 18.91
CA ASN A 26 2.85 -25.14 19.71
C ASN A 26 3.19 -26.58 19.32
N ALA A 27 3.31 -26.88 18.03
CA ALA A 27 3.70 -28.20 17.56
C ALA A 27 5.16 -28.56 17.92
N GLU A 28 6.08 -27.59 17.91
CA GLU A 28 7.47 -27.80 18.34
C GLU A 28 7.56 -28.04 19.84
N THR A 29 6.73 -27.36 20.64
CA THR A 29 6.65 -27.54 22.09
C THR A 29 6.05 -28.89 22.48
N GLY A 30 4.96 -29.32 21.84
CA GLY A 30 4.26 -30.58 22.12
C GLY A 30 4.86 -31.82 21.44
N GLN A 31 6.03 -31.69 20.79
CA GLN A 31 6.62 -32.77 19.98
C GLN A 31 7.00 -34.02 20.81
N GLU A 32 7.34 -33.84 22.10
CA GLU A 32 7.68 -34.95 23.00
C GLU A 32 6.44 -35.73 23.46
N ASP A 33 5.32 -35.03 23.67
CA ASP A 33 4.08 -35.61 24.18
C ASP A 33 3.27 -36.29 23.07
N GLU A 34 3.11 -35.64 21.91
CA GLU A 34 2.29 -36.13 20.80
C GLU A 34 3.01 -36.03 19.44
N PRO A 35 4.06 -36.85 19.20
CA PRO A 35 4.97 -36.67 18.06
C PRO A 35 4.32 -36.78 16.68
N GLU A 36 3.31 -37.65 16.52
CA GLU A 36 2.61 -37.80 15.24
C GLU A 36 1.66 -36.64 14.95
N VAL A 37 0.96 -36.13 15.98
CA VAL A 37 0.07 -34.95 15.87
C VAL A 37 0.91 -33.71 15.60
N ALA A 38 1.98 -33.49 16.38
CA ALA A 38 2.95 -32.43 16.16
C ALA A 38 3.50 -32.42 14.73
N ARG A 39 3.86 -33.58 14.17
CA ARG A 39 4.37 -33.67 12.79
C ARG A 39 3.32 -33.27 11.74
N LEU A 40 2.07 -33.65 11.95
CA LEU A 40 0.95 -33.27 11.07
C LEU A 40 0.66 -31.77 11.17
N MET A 41 0.62 -31.24 12.39
CA MET A 41 0.42 -29.83 12.67
C MET A 41 1.52 -28.96 12.05
N LEU A 42 2.80 -29.31 12.23
CA LEU A 42 3.92 -28.65 11.57
C LEU A 42 3.75 -28.59 10.05
N LYS A 43 3.31 -29.68 9.44
CA LYS A 43 3.11 -29.73 7.98
C LYS A 43 1.97 -28.81 7.56
N SER A 44 0.83 -28.85 8.24
CA SER A 44 -0.35 -28.03 7.94
C SER A 44 -0.08 -26.55 8.18
N ALA A 45 0.50 -26.20 9.33
CA ALA A 45 0.85 -24.84 9.72
C ALA A 45 1.88 -24.23 8.75
N ARG A 46 2.96 -24.95 8.40
CA ARG A 46 3.94 -24.46 7.41
C ARG A 46 3.35 -24.29 6.01
N SER A 47 2.35 -25.09 5.63
CA SER A 47 1.62 -24.92 4.37
C SER A 47 0.77 -23.65 4.39
N LEU A 48 0.05 -23.42 5.49
CA LEU A 48 -0.79 -22.24 5.69
C LEU A 48 0.04 -20.95 5.72
N MET A 49 1.14 -20.93 6.49
CA MET A 49 2.08 -19.81 6.57
C MET A 49 2.60 -19.40 5.19
N LYS A 50 3.02 -20.39 4.38
CA LYS A 50 3.49 -20.13 3.01
C LYS A 50 2.42 -19.54 2.10
N GLU A 51 1.15 -19.91 2.26
CA GLU A 51 0.07 -19.33 1.46
C GLU A 51 -0.17 -17.86 1.84
N GLY A 52 -0.22 -17.54 3.14
CA GLY A 52 -0.34 -16.16 3.62
C GLY A 52 0.83 -15.27 3.16
N GLU A 53 2.07 -15.74 3.33
CA GLU A 53 3.27 -15.03 2.86
C GLU A 53 3.25 -14.81 1.35
N ARG A 54 2.85 -15.84 0.58
CA ARG A 54 2.74 -15.76 -0.88
C ARG A 54 1.67 -14.76 -1.33
N ALA A 55 0.55 -14.67 -0.61
CA ALA A 55 -0.49 -13.69 -0.90
C ALA A 55 0.07 -12.28 -0.69
N LEU A 56 0.68 -12.00 0.46
CA LEU A 56 1.28 -10.69 0.78
C LEU A 56 2.37 -10.29 -0.22
N GLN A 57 3.28 -11.20 -0.56
CA GLN A 57 4.35 -10.96 -1.54
C GLN A 57 3.83 -10.53 -2.92
N ARG A 58 2.61 -10.94 -3.28
CA ARG A 58 1.99 -10.61 -4.57
C ARG A 58 1.09 -9.39 -4.50
N LEU A 59 0.35 -9.26 -3.42
CA LEU A 59 -0.66 -8.21 -3.25
C LEU A 59 -0.04 -6.87 -2.88
N GLN A 60 0.91 -6.86 -1.93
CA GLN A 60 1.54 -5.63 -1.44
C GLN A 60 2.11 -4.75 -2.57
N PRO A 61 2.98 -5.23 -3.48
CA PRO A 61 3.53 -4.37 -4.53
C PRO A 61 2.47 -3.90 -5.55
N LEU A 62 1.40 -4.69 -5.76
CA LEU A 62 0.31 -4.30 -6.65
C LEU A 62 -0.58 -3.24 -6.00
N TRP A 63 -0.83 -3.38 -4.71
CA TRP A 63 -1.56 -2.40 -3.92
C TRP A 63 -0.83 -1.06 -3.92
N ASP A 64 0.44 -1.05 -3.52
CA ASP A 64 1.29 0.15 -3.46
C ASP A 64 1.33 0.86 -4.82
N GLY A 65 1.51 0.10 -5.90
CA GLY A 65 1.52 0.65 -7.26
C GLY A 65 0.20 1.31 -7.66
N ARG A 66 -0.95 0.72 -7.29
CA ARG A 66 -2.27 1.27 -7.63
C ARG A 66 -2.69 2.42 -6.74
N VAL A 67 -2.31 2.43 -5.47
CA VAL A 67 -2.48 3.59 -4.59
C VAL A 67 -1.64 4.76 -5.12
N ALA A 68 -0.41 4.52 -5.56
CA ALA A 68 0.42 5.56 -6.16
C ALA A 68 -0.18 6.13 -7.47
N GLU A 69 -0.81 5.28 -8.28
CA GLU A 69 -1.39 5.67 -9.59
C GLU A 69 -2.75 6.37 -9.46
N TYR A 70 -3.66 5.83 -8.64
CA TYR A 70 -5.07 6.24 -8.59
C TYR A 70 -5.51 6.80 -7.23
N GLY A 71 -4.67 6.69 -6.20
CA GLY A 71 -4.92 7.23 -4.86
C GLY A 71 -6.24 6.76 -4.27
N ARG A 72 -7.01 7.72 -3.74
CA ARG A 72 -8.28 7.47 -3.05
C ARG A 72 -9.35 6.83 -3.94
N ALA A 73 -9.32 7.05 -5.25
CA ALA A 73 -10.30 6.44 -6.16
C ALA A 73 -10.17 4.91 -6.16
N PHE A 74 -8.94 4.39 -6.13
CA PHE A 74 -8.68 2.96 -6.03
C PHE A 74 -9.13 2.40 -4.68
N THR A 75 -8.75 3.04 -3.58
CA THR A 75 -9.10 2.52 -2.25
C THR A 75 -10.61 2.53 -1.99
N GLU A 76 -11.35 3.49 -2.53
CA GLU A 76 -12.82 3.53 -2.39
C GLU A 76 -13.51 2.42 -3.18
N VAL A 77 -13.02 2.12 -4.40
CA VAL A 77 -13.52 0.99 -5.20
C VAL A 77 -13.23 -0.34 -4.50
N MET A 78 -12.03 -0.51 -3.95
CA MET A 78 -11.66 -1.72 -3.22
C MET A 78 -12.49 -1.91 -1.95
N ARG A 79 -12.76 -0.82 -1.21
CA ARG A 79 -13.60 -0.83 0.00
C ARG A 79 -15.06 -1.22 -0.29
N SER A 80 -15.60 -0.80 -1.43
CA SER A 80 -17.02 -0.95 -1.76
C SER A 80 -17.32 -2.14 -2.66
N ASN A 81 -16.34 -3.02 -2.88
CA ASN A 81 -16.50 -4.18 -3.75
C ASN A 81 -17.09 -5.36 -2.98
N ASP A 82 -18.34 -5.70 -3.25
CA ASP A 82 -19.06 -6.78 -2.56
C ASP A 82 -18.32 -8.13 -2.64
N SER A 83 -17.73 -8.47 -3.79
CA SER A 83 -16.97 -9.72 -3.94
C SER A 83 -15.70 -9.75 -3.09
N ILE A 84 -15.08 -8.60 -2.82
CA ILE A 84 -13.94 -8.50 -1.91
C ILE A 84 -14.43 -8.69 -0.48
N LEU A 85 -15.48 -7.96 -0.09
CA LEU A 85 -16.04 -7.99 1.27
C LEU A 85 -16.55 -9.38 1.66
N GLU A 86 -17.21 -10.09 0.75
CA GLU A 86 -17.70 -11.46 0.99
C GLU A 86 -16.55 -12.44 1.25
N ARG A 87 -15.49 -12.38 0.43
CA ARG A 87 -14.33 -13.27 0.58
C ARG A 87 -13.47 -12.92 1.77
N GLN A 88 -13.33 -11.63 2.05
CA GLN A 88 -12.70 -11.14 3.26
C GLN A 88 -13.41 -11.70 4.49
N ARG A 89 -14.73 -11.50 4.61
CA ARG A 89 -15.53 -12.03 5.71
C ARG A 89 -15.38 -13.54 5.86
N THR A 90 -15.45 -14.28 4.74
CA THR A 90 -15.27 -15.74 4.77
C THR A 90 -13.92 -16.15 5.38
N LEU A 91 -12.84 -15.44 5.03
CA LEU A 91 -11.53 -15.71 5.59
C LEU A 91 -11.45 -15.31 7.07
N GLU A 92 -11.98 -14.14 7.42
CA GLU A 92 -12.00 -13.65 8.81
C GLU A 92 -12.83 -14.57 9.74
N ASP A 93 -13.98 -15.06 9.28
CA ASP A 93 -14.80 -16.02 10.03
C ASP A 93 -14.03 -17.32 10.30
N LEU A 94 -13.34 -17.84 9.29
CA LEU A 94 -12.52 -19.05 9.45
C LEU A 94 -11.27 -18.82 10.32
N LEU A 95 -10.69 -17.62 10.29
CA LEU A 95 -9.57 -17.25 11.15
C LEU A 95 -9.99 -17.12 12.60
N TYR A 96 -11.19 -16.62 12.86
CA TYR A 96 -11.79 -16.58 14.19
C TYR A 96 -11.94 -18.00 14.74
N ASP A 97 -12.48 -18.93 13.94
CA ASP A 97 -12.61 -20.32 14.35
C ASP A 97 -11.25 -21.03 14.50
N LEU A 98 -10.24 -20.66 13.70
CA LEU A 98 -8.92 -21.31 13.73
C LEU A 98 -8.23 -21.19 15.09
N ASP A 99 -8.51 -20.13 15.86
CA ASP A 99 -7.96 -19.93 17.21
C ASP A 99 -8.19 -21.12 18.14
N ASP A 100 -9.32 -21.82 17.99
CA ASP A 100 -9.62 -22.98 18.82
C ASP A 100 -8.80 -24.23 18.43
N PHE A 101 -8.06 -24.19 17.31
CA PHE A 101 -7.34 -25.33 16.72
C PHE A 101 -5.82 -25.09 16.57
N VAL A 102 -5.28 -24.00 17.14
CA VAL A 102 -3.83 -23.71 17.10
C VAL A 102 -3.03 -24.44 18.18
N ASP A 103 -3.68 -25.19 19.05
CA ASP A 103 -3.03 -26.03 20.07
C ASP A 103 -2.93 -27.49 19.63
N ILE A 104 -1.95 -28.22 20.18
CA ILE A 104 -1.70 -29.61 19.79
C ILE A 104 -2.86 -30.55 20.14
N GLU A 105 -3.50 -30.33 21.30
CA GLU A 105 -4.61 -31.17 21.80
C GLU A 105 -5.89 -30.99 20.99
N THR A 106 -6.09 -29.81 20.39
CA THR A 106 -7.29 -29.46 19.62
C THR A 106 -7.05 -29.48 18.12
N PHE A 107 -5.83 -29.75 17.66
CA PHE A 107 -5.44 -29.64 16.27
C PHE A 107 -6.37 -30.42 15.31
N ASP A 108 -6.89 -29.70 14.31
CA ASP A 108 -7.63 -30.28 13.20
C ASP A 108 -7.05 -29.83 11.85
N ALA A 109 -6.43 -30.77 11.14
CA ALA A 109 -5.85 -30.52 9.83
C ALA A 109 -6.86 -30.02 8.79
N ALA A 110 -8.14 -30.38 8.90
CA ALA A 110 -9.18 -29.92 7.98
C ALA A 110 -9.39 -28.40 8.10
N ARG A 111 -9.35 -27.85 9.32
CA ARG A 111 -9.49 -26.40 9.57
C ARG A 111 -8.38 -25.59 8.93
N PHE A 112 -7.14 -26.07 9.03
CA PHE A 112 -6.00 -25.43 8.34
C PHE A 112 -6.17 -25.44 6.81
N VAL A 113 -6.75 -26.51 6.25
CA VAL A 113 -7.03 -26.61 4.81
C VAL A 113 -8.13 -25.64 4.39
N GLU A 114 -9.18 -25.48 5.19
CA GLU A 114 -10.28 -24.52 4.95
C GLU A 114 -9.75 -23.08 4.92
N VAL A 115 -8.96 -22.69 5.92
CA VAL A 115 -8.34 -21.35 5.98
C VAL A 115 -7.37 -21.16 4.80
N GLN A 116 -6.57 -22.17 4.46
CA GLN A 116 -5.68 -22.10 3.30
C GLN A 116 -6.45 -21.88 2.00
N ALA A 117 -7.58 -22.59 1.82
CA ALA A 117 -8.41 -22.47 0.64
C ALA A 117 -9.09 -21.09 0.56
N ALA A 118 -9.63 -20.58 1.67
CA ALA A 118 -10.24 -19.26 1.75
C ALA A 118 -9.21 -18.14 1.50
N SER A 119 -8.01 -18.25 2.10
CA SER A 119 -6.89 -17.33 1.89
C SER A 119 -6.51 -17.26 0.42
N LYS A 120 -6.30 -18.41 -0.21
CA LYS A 120 -6.01 -18.48 -1.66
C LYS A 120 -7.13 -17.87 -2.50
N ALA A 121 -8.39 -18.18 -2.18
CA ALA A 121 -9.54 -17.68 -2.93
C ALA A 121 -9.67 -16.16 -2.82
N PHE A 122 -9.44 -15.60 -1.64
CA PHE A 122 -9.44 -14.16 -1.41
C PHE A 122 -8.28 -13.48 -2.15
N ALA A 123 -7.07 -14.01 -2.04
CA ALA A 123 -5.90 -13.48 -2.74
C ALA A 123 -6.09 -13.45 -4.27
N LEU A 124 -6.63 -14.54 -4.85
CA LEU A 124 -6.90 -14.60 -6.29
C LEU A 124 -7.95 -13.59 -6.72
N ASN A 125 -9.00 -13.39 -5.93
CA ASN A 125 -10.02 -12.39 -6.20
C ASN A 125 -9.49 -10.96 -6.14
N LEU A 126 -8.64 -10.64 -5.16
CA LEU A 126 -7.96 -9.35 -5.08
C LEU A 126 -7.06 -9.13 -6.30
N LEU A 127 -6.24 -10.12 -6.65
CA LEU A 127 -5.36 -10.05 -7.83
C LEU A 127 -6.15 -9.81 -9.12
N GLU A 128 -7.27 -10.50 -9.28
CA GLU A 128 -8.16 -10.35 -10.44
C GLU A 128 -8.79 -8.96 -10.47
N THR A 129 -9.34 -8.50 -9.35
CA THR A 129 -9.97 -7.18 -9.22
C THR A 129 -8.98 -6.07 -9.51
N ILE A 130 -7.80 -6.09 -8.88
CA ILE A 130 -6.74 -5.10 -9.07
C ILE A 130 -6.24 -5.04 -10.52
N LYS A 131 -6.14 -6.20 -11.20
CA LYS A 131 -5.67 -6.26 -12.60
C LYS A 131 -6.71 -5.83 -13.62
N ARG A 132 -7.99 -6.11 -13.35
CA ARG A 132 -9.10 -5.76 -14.26
C ARG A 132 -9.58 -4.32 -14.07
N MET A 133 -9.24 -3.70 -12.95
CA MET A 133 -9.61 -2.33 -12.67
C MET A 133 -8.97 -1.40 -13.70
N ARG A 134 -9.84 -0.73 -14.47
CA ARG A 134 -9.50 0.40 -15.32
C ARG A 134 -10.20 1.61 -14.75
N ILE A 135 -9.54 2.30 -13.81
CA ILE A 135 -10.02 3.61 -13.38
C ILE A 135 -9.68 4.56 -14.53
N ALA A 136 -10.70 5.19 -15.11
CA ALA A 136 -10.48 6.19 -16.14
C ALA A 136 -9.45 7.19 -15.62
N GLU A 137 -8.37 7.42 -16.38
CA GLU A 137 -7.39 8.46 -16.03
C GLU A 137 -8.15 9.73 -15.66
N PRO A 138 -7.77 10.45 -14.58
CA PRO A 138 -8.20 11.82 -14.48
C PRO A 138 -7.70 12.47 -15.76
N THR A 139 -8.63 12.82 -16.66
CA THR A 139 -8.33 13.70 -17.78
C THR A 139 -7.55 14.84 -17.16
N ARG A 140 -6.24 14.94 -17.47
CA ARG A 140 -5.48 16.16 -17.20
C ARG A 140 -6.38 17.25 -17.72
N SER A 141 -6.94 18.05 -16.81
CA SER A 141 -7.80 19.16 -17.19
C SER A 141 -7.03 19.92 -18.25
N GLU A 142 -7.54 19.89 -19.48
CA GLU A 142 -6.99 20.66 -20.58
C GLU A 142 -7.02 22.10 -20.12
N THR A 143 -5.88 22.63 -19.67
CA THR A 143 -5.70 24.06 -19.53
C THR A 143 -5.70 24.61 -20.94
N SER A 144 -6.92 24.95 -21.37
CA SER A 144 -7.36 25.86 -22.41
C SER A 144 -6.26 26.46 -23.31
N PRO A 145 -6.39 26.37 -24.65
CA PRO A 145 -5.41 26.92 -25.56
C PRO A 145 -5.38 28.44 -25.44
N ALA A 146 -4.23 28.98 -25.04
CA ALA A 146 -3.97 30.41 -25.15
C ALA A 146 -3.98 30.81 -26.64
N VAL A 147 -5.09 31.40 -27.07
CA VAL A 147 -5.25 32.02 -28.38
C VAL A 147 -4.27 33.20 -28.50
N TYR A 148 -3.45 33.14 -29.54
CA TYR A 148 -2.46 34.15 -29.95
C TYR A 148 -3.08 35.54 -30.18
N LYS A 149 -2.34 36.60 -29.83
CA LYS A 149 -2.41 37.89 -30.55
C LYS A 149 -1.04 38.28 -31.08
N LYS A 150 -0.84 38.01 -32.37
CA LYS A 150 0.17 38.63 -33.23
C LYS A 150 -0.42 39.94 -33.76
N LYS A 151 0.16 41.09 -33.41
CA LYS A 151 0.00 42.34 -34.18
C LYS A 151 1.39 42.82 -34.56
N HIS A 152 1.68 42.76 -35.85
CA HIS A 152 2.74 43.55 -36.48
C HIS A 152 2.21 44.98 -36.67
N HIS A 153 3.01 45.99 -36.33
CA HIS A 153 3.14 47.19 -37.16
C HIS A 153 4.51 47.84 -36.95
N GLU A 154 5.14 48.17 -38.08
CA GLU A 154 6.45 48.80 -38.27
C GLU A 154 6.61 50.19 -37.64
N GLY A 155 7.86 50.51 -37.27
CA GLY A 155 8.57 51.65 -37.87
C GLY A 155 8.70 52.95 -37.07
N GLN A 156 9.94 53.47 -37.10
CA GLN A 156 10.41 54.83 -36.72
C GLN A 156 10.64 55.03 -35.21
N GLY A 157 11.76 55.54 -34.70
CA GLY A 157 12.82 56.38 -35.26
C GLY A 157 13.15 57.45 -34.20
N GLN A 158 14.43 57.83 -34.09
CA GLN A 158 14.99 58.92 -33.26
C GLN A 158 15.14 58.73 -31.72
N ALA A 159 16.40 58.57 -31.30
CA ALA A 159 16.97 59.33 -30.17
C ALA A 159 17.35 60.74 -30.67
N PRO A 160 17.48 61.77 -29.79
CA PRO A 160 18.78 61.97 -29.13
C PRO A 160 18.75 62.62 -27.71
N GLU A 161 19.78 62.27 -26.93
CA GLU A 161 20.70 63.12 -26.14
C GLU A 161 20.22 64.18 -25.10
N LEU A 162 20.88 64.07 -23.93
CA LEU A 162 21.32 65.10 -22.96
C LEU A 162 20.32 65.61 -21.90
N CYS A 163 20.59 65.27 -20.63
CA CYS A 163 21.15 66.25 -19.71
C CYS A 163 21.80 65.59 -18.47
N SER A 164 23.06 65.94 -18.26
CA SER A 164 23.87 65.64 -17.09
C SER A 164 23.43 66.44 -15.86
N ALA A 165 23.53 65.84 -14.67
CA ALA A 165 23.82 66.59 -13.45
C ALA A 165 24.54 65.69 -12.43
N SER A 166 25.70 66.18 -12.02
CA SER A 166 26.75 65.57 -11.22
C SER A 166 26.46 65.42 -9.72
N ASN A 167 27.08 64.38 -9.15
CA ASN A 167 27.85 64.30 -7.89
C ASN A 167 27.46 65.16 -6.67
N ALA A 168 27.42 64.54 -5.47
CA ALA A 168 28.50 64.72 -4.47
C ALA A 168 28.23 64.08 -3.08
N TRP A 169 29.21 63.24 -2.65
CA TRP A 169 29.78 63.09 -1.28
C TRP A 169 28.89 62.39 -0.21
N GLY A 170 29.39 61.47 0.62
CA GLY A 170 30.76 61.02 0.87
C GLY A 170 30.80 59.85 1.87
N ASP A 171 31.93 59.14 1.79
CA ASP A 171 32.68 58.39 2.81
C ASP A 171 32.00 57.70 4.00
N GLY A 172 32.30 56.42 4.16
CA GLY A 172 32.01 55.67 5.38
C GLY A 172 32.59 54.25 5.38
N ARG A 173 33.92 54.18 5.44
CA ARG A 173 34.76 52.98 5.40
C ARG A 173 34.58 52.04 6.61
N ALA A 174 34.55 50.74 6.31
CA ALA A 174 35.01 49.57 7.09
C ALA A 174 34.42 49.24 8.48
N SER A 175 33.93 48.00 8.64
CA SER A 175 34.70 46.89 9.25
C SER A 175 33.78 45.71 9.59
N SER A 176 34.09 44.51 9.07
CA SER A 176 33.74 43.25 9.74
C SER A 176 34.71 43.06 10.94
N PRO A 177 34.39 42.24 11.97
CA PRO A 177 34.47 40.79 11.80
C PRO A 177 33.43 39.95 12.58
N THR A 178 33.26 38.75 12.04
CA THR A 178 32.94 37.46 12.65
C THR A 178 33.38 37.31 14.12
N ILE A 179 32.61 36.58 14.93
CA ILE A 179 33.07 35.39 15.68
C ILE A 179 31.87 34.58 16.18
N LYS A 180 32.00 33.26 16.01
CA LYS A 180 31.14 32.16 16.47
C LYS A 180 31.48 31.79 17.92
N SER A 181 30.49 31.31 18.68
CA SER A 181 30.47 29.96 19.30
C SER A 181 29.16 29.78 20.05
#